data_AF-A0A6N7JHB6-F1
#
_entry.id   AF-A0A6N7JHB6-F1
#
_cell.length_a   1.000
_cell.length_b   1.000
_cell.length_c   1.000
_cell.angle_alpha   90.00
_cell.angle_beta   90.00
_cell.angle_gamma   90.00
#
_symmetry.space_group_name_H-M   'P 1'
#
loop_
_entity.id
_entity.type
_entity.pdbx_description
1 polymer ?
#
loop_
_entity_poly.entity_id
_entity_poly.type
_entity_poly.pdbx_seq_one_letter_code
_entity_poly.pdbx_strand_id
1 'polypeptide(L)' 'MKIKITAPSDGYVRAGLRHTKGGRIHDAADLTEAQQLTLAADPHLRIVPVNDEVSEQQLPAETVQRRRKGG' A
#
# COMPACT_ATOMS: atom_id res chain seq x y z
N MET A 1 -1.83 8.44 3.63
CA MET A 1 -1.30 7.89 2.37
C MET A 1 -0.21 6.89 2.75
N LYS A 2 -0.35 5.64 2.34
CA LYS A 2 0.67 4.63 2.58
C LYS A 2 1.60 4.51 1.37
N ILE A 3 2.81 4.05 1.62
CA ILE A 3 3.79 3.76 0.58
C ILE A 3 4.30 2.34 0.79
N LYS A 4 4.42 1.58 -0.31
CA LYS A 4 5.07 0.29 -0.34
C LYS A 4 6.51 0.47 -0.82
N ILE A 5 7.47 0.11 0.02
CA ILE A 5 8.90 0.16 -0.30
C ILE A 5 9.38 -1.26 -0.55
N THR A 6 9.92 -1.50 -1.75
CA THR A 6 10.42 -2.80 -2.20
C THR A 6 11.92 -2.72 -2.47
N ALA A 7 12.67 -3.72 -2.00
CA ALA A 7 14.12 -3.84 -2.20
C ALA A 7 14.48 -4.86 -3.29
N PRO A 8 15.73 -4.86 -3.80
CA PRO A 8 16.17 -5.86 -4.78
C PRO A 8 16.31 -7.26 -4.16
N SER A 9 16.60 -7.33 -2.86
CA SER A 9 16.81 -8.56 -2.10
C SER A 9 16.31 -8.44 -0.65
N ASP A 10 16.09 -9.58 0.00
CA ASP A 10 15.72 -9.61 1.41
C ASP A 10 16.88 -9.23 2.31
N GLY A 11 16.61 -8.35 3.27
CA GLY A 11 17.62 -7.87 4.21
C GLY A 11 18.44 -6.70 3.70
N TYR A 12 18.04 -6.06 2.59
CA TYR A 12 18.61 -4.79 2.17
C TYR A 12 18.38 -3.71 3.23
N VAL A 13 19.44 -3.09 3.73
CA VAL A 13 19.35 -2.07 4.80
C VAL A 13 19.69 -0.70 4.24
N ARG A 14 18.77 0.27 4.43
CA ARG A 14 18.97 1.67 4.02
C ARG A 14 18.28 2.61 5.01
N ALA A 15 18.89 3.76 5.29
CA ALA A 15 18.35 4.75 6.25
C ALA A 15 18.01 4.14 7.64
N GLY A 16 18.74 3.10 8.06
CA GLY A 16 18.47 2.36 9.31
C GLY A 16 17.26 1.42 9.26
N LEU A 17 16.59 1.29 8.12
CA LEU A 17 15.44 0.42 7.91
C LEU A 17 15.85 -0.84 7.14
N ARG A 18 15.37 -2.00 7.58
CA ARG A 18 15.54 -3.28 6.87
C ARG A 18 14.37 -3.51 5.93
N HIS A 19 14.67 -3.60 4.64
CA HIS A 19 13.74 -3.79 3.55
C HIS A 19 13.76 -5.24 3.04
N THR A 20 12.70 -5.60 2.32
CA THR A 20 12.50 -6.94 1.77
C THR A 20 12.14 -6.86 0.30
N LYS A 21 12.41 -7.94 -0.43
CA LYS A 21 12.03 -8.06 -1.85
C LYS A 21 10.51 -8.15 -2.05
N GLY A 22 9.77 -8.66 -1.05
CA GLY A 22 8.30 -8.65 -1.06
C GLY A 22 7.69 -7.25 -0.88
N GLY A 23 8.51 -6.32 -0.39
CA GLY A 23 8.14 -4.96 -0.04
C GLY A 23 7.33 -4.86 1.25
N ARG A 24 7.50 -3.75 1.95
CA ARG A 24 6.77 -3.45 3.19
C ARG A 24 6.00 -2.14 3.03
N ILE A 25 4.80 -2.11 3.59
CA ILE A 25 3.95 -0.92 3.60
C ILE A 25 4.28 -0.10 4.84
N HIS A 26 4.47 1.20 4.63
CA HIS A 26 4.74 2.19 5.66
C HIS A 26 3.78 3.37 5.49
N ASP A 27 3.36 3.98 6.59
CA ASP A 27 2.70 5.27 6.54
C ASP A 27 3.73 6.35 6.18
N ALA A 28 3.40 7.17 5.17
CA ALA A 28 4.32 8.22 4.74
C ALA A 28 4.54 9.28 5.84
N ALA A 29 3.56 9.47 6.72
CA ALA A 29 3.65 10.37 7.86
C ALA A 29 4.64 9.90 8.94
N ASP A 30 4.94 8.60 9.01
CA ASP A 30 5.85 8.02 10.00
C ASP A 30 7.33 8.15 9.61
N LEU A 31 7.61 8.50 8.34
CA LEU A 31 8.96 8.68 7.85
C LEU A 31 9.40 10.13 7.99
N THR A 32 10.54 10.34 8.64
CA THR A 32 11.16 11.67 8.72
C THR A 32 11.59 12.15 7.33
N GLU A 33 11.67 13.46 7.12
CA GLU A 33 12.09 14.05 5.84
C GLU A 33 13.45 13.52 5.36
N ALA A 34 14.41 13.37 6.28
CA ALA A 34 15.73 12.79 5.99
C ALA A 34 15.63 11.33 5.53
N GLN A 35 14.75 10.52 6.12
CA GLN A 35 14.52 9.14 5.68
C GLN A 35 13.87 9.11 4.31
N GLN A 36 12.85 9.93 4.06
CA GLN A 36 12.19 10.00 2.75
C GLN A 36 13.19 10.38 1.65
N LEU A 37 14.02 11.40 1.88
CA LEU A 37 15.05 11.82 0.93
C LEU A 37 16.08 10.71 0.69
N THR A 38 16.52 10.03 1.75
CA THR A 38 17.50 8.93 1.65
C THR A 38 16.94 7.73 0.88
N LEU A 39 15.66 7.41 1.10
CA LEU A 39 14.96 6.32 0.41
C LEU A 39 14.71 6.67 -1.06
N ALA A 40 14.33 7.93 -1.36
CA ALA A 40 14.11 8.41 -2.73
C ALA A 40 15.41 8.54 -3.54
N ALA A 41 16.53 8.83 -2.88
CA ALA A 41 17.85 8.89 -3.52
C ALA A 41 18.45 7.49 -3.78
N ASP A 42 17.84 6.42 -3.30
CA ASP A 42 18.33 5.05 -3.51
C ASP A 42 17.76 4.45 -4.81
N PRO A 43 18.59 4.24 -5.85
CA PRO A 43 18.13 3.72 -7.14
C PRO A 43 17.69 2.25 -7.09
N HIS A 44 18.01 1.53 -6.01
CA HIS A 44 17.66 0.12 -5.84
C HIS A 44 16.31 -0.06 -5.15
N LEU A 45 15.81 0.95 -4.44
CA LEU A 45 14.52 0.90 -3.79
C LEU A 45 13.41 1.32 -4.76
N ARG A 46 12.33 0.56 -4.77
CA ARG A 46 11.11 0.92 -5.48
C ARG A 46 10.04 1.33 -4.48
N ILE A 47 9.68 2.61 -4.51
CA ILE A 47 8.65 3.20 -3.64
C ILE A 47 7.39 3.42 -4.47
N VAL A 48 6.28 2.81 -4.06
CA VAL A 48 4.99 2.93 -4.75
C VAL A 48 3.95 3.43 -3.75
N PRO A 49 3.24 4.55 -4.02
CA PRO A 49 2.12 4.95 -3.19
C PRO A 49 1.03 3.87 -3.25
N VAL A 50 0.52 3.47 -2.09
CA VAL A 50 -0.59 2.55 -1.93
C VAL A 50 -1.69 3.28 -1.16
N ASN A 51 -2.88 3.34 -1.74
CA ASN A 51 -4.04 3.86 -1.05
C ASN A 51 -4.52 2.81 -0.04
N ASP A 52 -4.90 3.24 1.15
CA ASP A 52 -5.52 2.38 2.17
C ASP A 52 -6.92 1.88 1.75
N GLU A 53 -7.49 2.48 0.71
CA GLU A 53 -8.84 2.17 0.24
C GLU A 53 -8.81 1.19 -0.92
N VAL A 54 -8.72 -0.09 -0.58
CA VAL A 54 -9.72 -1.02 -1.11
C VAL A 54 -10.75 -1.21 0.00
N SER A 55 -11.60 -0.20 0.19
CA SER A 55 -12.93 -0.45 0.74
C SER A 55 -13.58 -1.50 -0.14
N GLU A 56 -14.24 -2.45 0.51
CA GLU A 56 -14.91 -3.63 -0.04
C GLU A 56 -15.40 -3.45 -1.50
N GLN A 57 -15.17 -4.46 -2.33
CA GLN A 57 -16.01 -4.69 -3.51
C GLN A 57 -17.47 -4.88 -3.05
N GLN A 58 -18.17 -3.79 -2.75
CA GLN A 58 -19.62 -3.76 -2.85
C GLN A 58 -19.93 -3.63 -4.33
N LEU A 59 -20.14 -4.79 -4.97
CA LEU A 59 -21.04 -4.85 -6.11
C LEU A 59 -22.31 -4.09 -5.69
N PRO A 60 -22.80 -3.12 -6.49
CA PRO A 60 -24.05 -2.46 -6.18
C PRO A 60 -25.08 -3.57 -6.00
N ALA A 61 -25.66 -3.67 -4.80
CA ALA A 61 -26.75 -4.57 -4.53
C ALA A 61 -27.83 -4.23 -5.55
N GLU A 62 -27.86 -5.01 -6.64
CA GLU A 62 -28.77 -4.83 -7.75
C GLU A 62 -30.15 -4.85 -7.13
N THR A 63 -30.79 -3.69 -7.19
CA THR A 63 -32.08 -3.44 -6.58
C THR A 63 -33.11 -4.22 -7.39
N VAL A 64 -33.29 -5.49 -7.07
CA VAL A 64 -34.41 -6.27 -7.59
C VAL A 64 -35.53 -6.20 -6.58
N GLN A 65 -36.15 -5.02 -6.49
CA GLN A 65 -37.56 -4.96 -6.16
C GLN A 65 -38.33 -5.71 -7.25
N ARG A 66 -38.66 -6.98 -7.02
CA ARG A 66 -39.82 -7.60 -7.66
C ARG A 66 -40.72 -8.20 -6.60
N ARG A 67 -41.71 -7.39 -6.21
CA ARG A 67 -43.00 -7.86 -5.70
C ARG A 67 -43.51 -8.96 -6.63
N ARG A 68 -43.82 -10.16 -6.11
CA ARG A 68 -45.03 -10.98 -6.38
C ARG A 68 -45.18 -11.95 -5.19
N LYS A 69 -46.09 -11.66 -4.25
CA LYS A 69 -47.45 -12.22 -4.11
C LYS A 69 -47.40 -13.73 -3.79
N GLY A 70 -47.89 -14.09 -2.61
CA GLY A 70 -47.83 -15.44 -2.06
C GLY A 70 -48.58 -16.51 -2.85
N GLY A 71 -48.27 -17.74 -2.46
CA GLY A 71 -49.07 -18.95 -2.59
C GLY A 71 -48.88 -19.73 -1.30
#